data_AF-A0A1Q7B3J4-F1
#
_entry.id   AF-A0A1Q7B3J4-F1
#
_cell.length_a   1.000
_cell.length_b   1.000
_cell.length_c   1.000
_cell.angle_alpha   90.00
_cell.angle_beta   90.00
_cell.angle_gamma   90.00
#
_symmetry.space_group_name_H-M   'P 1'
#
loop_
_entity.id
_entity.type
_entity.pdbx_description
1 polymer ?
#
loop_
_entity_poly.entity_id
_entity_poly.type
_entity_poly.pdbx_seq_one_letter_code
_entity_poly.pdbx_strand_id
1 'polypeptide(L)'
;MVMRGAVPFVADSNLRSFRDVYDHSFQLLETIDNDRDRTSDVRDLYISLHSASTDNTIKVLTLVATIFLPLTLLAGIYGMNFSPGFFQPGSGDPRGFYVMILAMVIISLGLVYWSKRSGWI
;
A
#
# COMPACT_ATOMS: atom_id res chain seq x y z
N MET A 1 5.04 -29.78 -37.61
CA MET A 1 4.72 -30.32 -38.96
C MET A 1 5.66 -29.81 -40.07
N VAL A 2 6.80 -29.14 -39.82
CA VAL A 2 7.39 -28.27 -40.89
C VAL A 2 8.66 -28.76 -41.60
N MET A 3 9.37 -29.82 -41.19
CA MET A 3 10.42 -30.41 -42.05
C MET A 3 10.41 -31.94 -42.01
N ARG A 4 9.51 -32.54 -42.80
CA ARG A 4 9.54 -33.98 -43.10
C ARG A 4 9.72 -34.30 -44.59
N GLY A 5 9.82 -33.29 -45.45
CA GLY A 5 10.01 -33.46 -46.89
C GLY A 5 11.46 -33.26 -47.29
N ALA A 6 12.02 -34.21 -48.04
CA ALA A 6 13.30 -34.06 -48.71
C ALA A 6 13.24 -32.83 -49.62
N VAL A 7 13.98 -31.78 -49.28
CA VAL A 7 14.06 -30.56 -50.08
C VAL A 7 15.07 -30.77 -51.22
N PRO A 8 14.69 -30.51 -52.48
CA PRO A 8 15.50 -30.88 -53.66
C PRO A 8 16.85 -30.16 -53.78
N PHE A 9 17.12 -29.17 -52.92
CA PHE A 9 18.34 -28.34 -52.94
C PHE A 9 19.32 -28.61 -51.78
N VAL A 10 19.04 -29.56 -50.86
CA VAL A 10 19.88 -29.82 -49.67
C VAL A 10 20.20 -31.30 -49.56
N ALA A 11 21.50 -31.64 -49.48
CA ALA A 11 21.95 -33.01 -49.24
C ALA A 11 21.48 -33.51 -47.85
N ASP A 12 21.11 -34.79 -47.74
CA ASP A 12 20.57 -35.39 -46.51
C ASP A 12 21.44 -35.18 -45.26
N SER A 13 22.77 -35.01 -45.44
CA SER A 13 23.70 -34.67 -44.36
C SER A 13 23.45 -33.30 -43.75
N ASN A 14 23.05 -32.30 -44.55
CA ASN A 14 22.90 -30.91 -44.13
C ASN A 14 21.51 -30.63 -43.53
N LEU A 15 20.51 -31.47 -43.82
CA LEU A 15 19.19 -31.41 -43.19
C LEU A 15 19.26 -31.55 -41.66
N ARG A 16 20.24 -32.31 -41.17
CA ARG A 16 20.43 -32.53 -39.73
C ARG A 16 20.86 -31.25 -39.02
N SER A 17 21.80 -30.50 -39.60
CA SER A 17 22.25 -29.21 -39.07
C SER A 17 21.15 -28.15 -39.12
N PHE A 18 20.35 -28.10 -40.19
CA PHE A 18 19.21 -27.17 -40.28
C PHE A 18 18.14 -27.46 -39.21
N ARG A 19 17.85 -28.74 -38.96
CA ARG A 19 16.93 -29.14 -37.90
C ARG A 19 17.46 -28.74 -36.52
N ASP A 20 18.76 -28.93 -36.27
CA ASP A 20 19.38 -28.56 -35.01
C ASP A 20 19.29 -27.05 -34.74
N VAL A 21 19.55 -26.22 -35.76
CA VAL A 21 19.38 -24.76 -35.67
C VAL A 21 17.92 -24.38 -35.43
N TYR A 22 16.97 -25.06 -36.07
CA TYR A 22 15.54 -24.84 -35.85
C TYR A 22 15.13 -25.18 -34.41
N ASP A 23 15.55 -26.34 -33.91
CA ASP A 23 15.25 -26.80 -32.55
C ASP A 23 15.83 -25.83 -31.51
N HIS A 24 17.08 -25.39 -31.69
CA HIS A 24 17.69 -24.36 -30.82
C HIS A 24 16.94 -23.02 -30.89
N SER A 25 16.54 -22.59 -32.08
CA SER A 25 15.79 -21.34 -32.26
C SER A 25 14.43 -21.40 -31.58
N PHE A 26 13.76 -22.56 -31.66
CA PHE A 26 12.49 -22.79 -31.00
C PHE A 26 12.64 -22.81 -29.47
N GLN A 27 13.68 -23.47 -28.95
CA GLN A 27 13.98 -23.50 -27.52
C GLN A 27 14.33 -22.11 -26.96
N LEU A 28 15.03 -21.28 -27.75
CA LEU A 28 15.27 -19.88 -27.44
C LEU A 28 13.97 -19.08 -27.36
N LEU A 29 13.03 -19.29 -28.30
CA LEU A 29 11.73 -18.63 -28.27
C LEU A 29 10.92 -19.00 -27.02
N GLU A 30 10.87 -20.28 -26.65
CA GLU A 30 10.21 -20.72 -25.41
C GLU A 30 10.88 -20.11 -24.17
N THR A 31 12.21 -19.98 -24.17
CA THR A 31 12.94 -19.37 -23.06
C THR A 31 12.60 -17.88 -22.94
N ILE A 32 12.55 -17.16 -24.06
CA ILE A 32 12.19 -15.73 -24.09
C ILE A 32 10.76 -15.52 -23.56
N ASP A 33 9.82 -16.38 -23.95
CA ASP A 33 8.43 -16.26 -23.48
C ASP A 33 8.33 -16.51 -21.97
N ASN A 34 9.02 -17.55 -21.48
CA ASN A 34 9.09 -17.81 -20.03
C ASN A 34 9.74 -16.65 -19.26
N ASP A 35 10.80 -16.03 -19.80
CA ASP A 35 11.47 -14.91 -19.14
C ASP A 35 10.61 -13.64 -19.18
N ARG A 36 9.81 -13.46 -20.23
CA ARG A 36 8.80 -12.40 -20.29
C ARG A 36 7.76 -12.55 -19.20
N ASP A 37 7.23 -13.76 -19.01
CA ASP A 37 6.26 -14.06 -17.95
C ASP A 37 6.86 -13.81 -16.57
N ARG A 38 8.06 -14.32 -16.32
CA ARG A 38 8.78 -14.07 -15.05
C ARG A 38 9.03 -12.59 -14.79
N THR A 39 9.36 -11.82 -15.83
CA THR A 39 9.56 -10.38 -15.69
C THR A 39 8.27 -9.67 -15.30
N SER A 40 7.13 -10.12 -15.84
CA SER A 40 5.82 -9.61 -15.44
C SER A 40 5.53 -9.94 -13.98
N ASP A 41 5.76 -11.18 -13.55
CA ASP A 41 5.54 -11.60 -12.16
C ASP A 41 6.38 -10.78 -11.17
N VAL A 42 7.66 -10.56 -11.48
CA VAL A 42 8.56 -9.75 -10.65
C VAL A 42 8.09 -8.29 -10.60
N ARG A 43 7.61 -7.73 -11.71
CA ARG A 43 7.05 -6.39 -11.74
C ARG A 43 5.82 -6.27 -10.85
N ASP A 44 4.93 -7.25 -10.91
CA ASP A 44 3.71 -7.26 -10.09
C ASP A 44 4.04 -7.41 -8.60
N LEU A 45 5.02 -8.25 -8.26
CA LEU A 45 5.58 -8.34 -6.90
C LEU A 45 6.17 -7.01 -6.44
N TYR A 46 6.95 -6.33 -7.28
CA TYR A 46 7.53 -5.02 -6.95
C TYR A 46 6.44 -3.99 -6.65
N ILE A 47 5.40 -3.92 -7.50
CA ILE A 47 4.26 -3.03 -7.29
C ILE A 47 3.53 -3.37 -5.98
N SER A 48 3.36 -4.66 -5.68
CA SER A 48 2.75 -5.12 -4.44
C SER A 48 3.54 -4.69 -3.20
N LEU A 49 4.87 -4.91 -3.20
CA LEU A 49 5.75 -4.51 -2.11
C LEU A 49 5.79 -2.98 -1.94
N HIS A 50 5.85 -2.24 -3.04
CA HIS A 50 5.81 -0.78 -3.01
C HIS A 50 4.48 -0.28 -2.41
N SER A 51 3.36 -0.88 -2.81
CA SER A 51 2.04 -0.56 -2.26
C SER A 51 1.98 -0.85 -0.76
N ALA A 52 2.50 -2.00 -0.32
CA ALA A 52 2.60 -2.34 1.10
C ALA A 52 3.44 -1.34 1.91
N SER A 53 4.51 -0.78 1.33
CA SER A 53 5.30 0.28 1.98
C SER A 53 4.55 1.63 2.05
N THR A 54 3.74 1.93 1.03
CA THR A 54 2.91 3.13 0.96
C THR A 54 1.79 3.09 2.00
N ASP A 55 1.20 1.92 2.23
CA ASP A 55 0.20 1.70 3.28
C ASP A 55 0.72 2.11 4.65
N ASN A 56 1.99 1.82 4.96
CA ASN A 56 2.57 2.19 6.25
C ASN A 56 2.68 3.72 6.42
N THR A 57 3.00 4.44 5.34
CA THR A 57 3.10 5.90 5.38
C THR A 57 1.73 6.55 5.61
N ILE A 58 0.70 6.06 4.92
CA ILE A 58 -0.68 6.54 5.10
C ILE A 58 -1.16 6.21 6.52
N LYS A 59 -0.88 5.02 7.04
CA LYS A 59 -1.21 4.63 8.42
C LYS A 59 -0.63 5.57 9.46
N VAL A 60 0.64 5.97 9.31
CA VAL A 60 1.28 6.94 10.23
C VAL A 60 0.60 8.30 10.15
N LEU A 61 0.33 8.81 8.94
CA LEU A 61 -0.35 10.10 8.77
C LEU A 61 -1.78 10.05 9.35
N THR A 62 -2.53 8.98 9.12
CA THR A 62 -3.87 8.79 9.68
C THR A 62 -3.83 8.71 11.20
N LEU A 63 -2.89 7.97 11.80
CA LEU A 63 -2.72 7.91 13.26
C LEU A 63 -2.53 9.31 13.86
N VAL A 64 -1.63 10.10 13.27
CA VAL A 64 -1.40 11.49 13.68
C VAL A 64 -2.70 12.29 13.54
N ALA A 65 -3.35 12.27 12.37
CA ALA A 65 -4.60 13.01 12.15
C ALA A 65 -5.73 12.60 13.12
N THR A 66 -5.91 11.32 13.39
CA THR A 66 -6.94 10.80 14.32
C THR A 66 -6.74 11.30 15.75
N ILE A 67 -5.50 11.55 16.17
CA ILE A 67 -5.20 12.14 17.48
C ILE A 67 -5.41 13.66 17.45
N PHE A 68 -4.90 14.35 16.41
CA PHE A 68 -4.86 15.81 16.35
C PHE A 68 -6.20 16.45 15.95
N LEU A 69 -7.02 15.83 15.11
CA LEU A 69 -8.31 16.37 14.66
C LEU A 69 -9.29 16.62 15.82
N PRO A 70 -9.61 15.65 16.70
CA PRO A 70 -10.53 15.90 17.81
C PRO A 70 -9.93 16.86 18.84
N LEU A 71 -8.61 16.81 19.08
CA LEU A 71 -7.91 17.75 19.95
C LEU A 71 -8.02 19.18 19.42
N THR A 72 -7.77 19.38 18.12
CA THR A 72 -7.85 20.69 17.47
C THR A 72 -9.28 21.21 17.45
N LEU A 73 -10.27 20.34 17.22
CA LEU A 73 -11.68 20.71 17.25
C LEU A 73 -12.11 21.17 18.65
N LEU A 74 -11.72 20.44 19.70
CA LEU A 74 -12.03 20.82 21.08
C LEU A 74 -11.28 22.10 21.50
N ALA A 75 -10.02 22.25 21.13
CA ALA A 75 -9.26 23.48 21.34
C ALA A 75 -9.88 24.67 20.58
N GLY A 76 -10.36 24.44 19.36
CA GLY A 76 -11.07 25.43 18.55
C GLY A 76 -12.38 25.88 19.18
N ILE A 77 -13.21 24.94 19.63
CA ILE A 77 -14.45 25.23 20.38
C ILE A 77 -14.12 26.04 21.65
N TYR A 78 -13.06 25.69 22.37
CA TYR A 78 -12.64 26.46 23.55
C TYR A 78 -12.06 27.83 23.24
N GLY A 79 -11.50 28.03 22.05
CA GLY A 79 -11.03 29.32 21.57
C GLY A 79 -12.16 30.25 21.11
N MET A 80 -13.39 29.74 20.96
CA MET A 80 -14.56 30.55 20.67
C MET A 80 -15.00 31.28 21.95
N ASN A 81 -15.29 32.58 21.83
CA ASN A 81 -15.74 33.43 22.93
C ASN A 81 -17.19 33.05 23.36
N PHE A 82 -17.35 31.93 24.04
CA PHE A 82 -18.64 31.53 24.61
C PHE A 82 -18.96 32.34 25.87
N SER A 83 -20.23 32.79 25.95
CA SER A 83 -20.81 33.60 27.04
C SER A 83 -20.58 32.98 28.44
N PRO A 84 -20.43 33.80 29.51
CA PRO A 84 -20.01 33.33 30.83
C PRO A 84 -21.09 32.44 31.44
N GLY A 85 -20.75 31.20 31.80
CA GLY A 85 -21.68 30.37 32.59
C GLY A 85 -21.30 28.90 32.73
N PHE A 86 -20.76 28.25 31.68
CA PHE A 86 -20.46 26.80 31.74
C PHE A 86 -19.12 26.37 31.15
N PHE A 87 -18.54 27.14 30.23
CA PHE A 87 -17.31 26.76 29.50
C PHE A 87 -16.21 27.82 29.54
N GLN A 88 -16.34 28.86 30.36
CA GLN A 88 -15.32 29.89 30.49
C GLN A 88 -14.23 29.48 31.48
N PRO A 89 -12.94 29.43 31.07
CA PRO A 89 -11.84 29.39 32.02
C PRO A 89 -11.84 30.71 32.79
N GLY A 90 -12.10 30.66 34.10
CA GLY A 90 -12.03 31.82 34.99
C GLY A 90 -13.35 32.33 35.57
N SER A 91 -14.53 31.78 35.20
CA SER A 91 -15.79 32.07 35.93
C SER A 91 -15.99 31.11 37.10
N GLY A 92 -15.13 31.19 38.12
CA GLY A 92 -15.35 30.63 39.45
C GLY A 92 -15.20 29.10 39.66
N ASP A 93 -15.42 28.24 38.66
CA ASP A 93 -15.28 26.78 38.81
C ASP A 93 -14.18 26.18 37.90
N PRO A 94 -13.02 25.78 38.46
CA PRO A 94 -11.93 25.14 37.70
C PRO A 94 -12.31 23.79 37.07
N ARG A 95 -13.42 23.17 37.50
CA ARG A 95 -13.78 21.80 37.11
C ARG A 95 -14.06 21.65 35.61
N GLY A 96 -14.62 22.67 34.95
CA GLY A 96 -14.91 22.61 33.50
C GLY A 96 -13.66 22.44 32.63
N PHE A 97 -12.53 23.03 33.06
CA PHE A 97 -11.24 22.85 32.39
C PHE A 97 -10.72 21.41 32.55
N TYR A 98 -10.78 20.86 33.76
CA TYR A 98 -10.36 19.48 34.03
C TYR A 98 -11.24 18.44 33.33
N VAL A 99 -12.56 18.66 33.27
CA VAL A 99 -13.51 17.76 32.59
C VAL A 99 -13.22 17.71 31.08
N MET A 100 -12.86 18.84 30.46
CA MET A 100 -12.54 18.86 29.03
C MET A 100 -11.19 18.21 28.71
N ILE A 101 -10.16 18.44 29.53
CA ILE A 101 -8.89 17.71 29.39
C ILE A 101 -9.14 16.20 29.51
N LEU A 102 -9.94 15.78 30.48
CA LEU A 102 -10.29 14.39 30.66
C LEU A 102 -11.04 13.84 29.42
N ALA A 103 -11.98 14.60 28.86
CA ALA A 103 -12.71 14.23 27.65
C ALA A 103 -11.78 14.11 26.42
N MET A 104 -10.85 15.06 26.23
CA MET A 104 -9.84 15.00 25.17
C MET A 104 -8.99 13.73 25.27
N VAL A 105 -8.53 13.40 26.48
CA VAL A 105 -7.70 12.22 26.74
C VAL A 105 -8.50 10.93 26.49
N ILE A 106 -9.75 10.84 26.95
CA ILE A 106 -10.62 9.67 26.74
C ILE A 106 -10.90 9.46 25.25
N ILE A 107 -11.23 10.52 24.50
CA ILE A 107 -11.52 10.43 23.07
C ILE A 107 -10.27 10.01 22.29
N SER A 108 -9.12 10.62 22.60
CA SER A 108 -7.84 10.28 21.95
C SER A 108 -7.44 8.82 22.22
N LEU A 109 -7.50 8.37 23.48
CA LEU A 109 -7.20 6.99 23.85
C LEU A 109 -8.20 5.99 23.24
N GLY A 110 -9.49 6.34 23.21
CA GLY A 110 -10.54 5.51 22.62
C GLY A 110 -10.32 5.31 21.12
N LEU A 111 -9.96 6.37 20.40
CA LEU A 111 -9.66 6.30 18.97
C LEU A 111 -8.39 5.48 18.67
N VAL A 112 -7.33 5.67 19.46
CA VAL A 112 -6.09 4.88 19.33
C VAL A 112 -6.38 3.40 19.61
N TYR A 113 -7.14 3.08 20.66
CA TYR A 113 -7.51 1.71 21.00
C TYR A 113 -8.37 1.06 19.90
N TRP A 114 -9.35 1.78 19.38
CA TRP A 114 -10.20 1.30 18.28
C TRP A 114 -9.40 1.06 17.00
N SER A 115 -8.50 1.99 16.64
CA SER A 115 -7.65 1.87 15.45
C SER A 115 -6.71 0.66 15.53
N LYS A 116 -6.15 0.40 16.72
CA LYS A 116 -5.30 -0.78 16.99
C LYS A 116 -6.10 -2.09 16.98
N ARG A 117 -7.36 -2.08 17.42
CA ARG A 117 -8.25 -3.27 17.40
C ARG A 117 -8.76 -3.60 16.00
N SER A 118 -8.98 -2.59 15.16
CA SER A 118 -9.46 -2.77 13.79
C SER A 118 -8.43 -3.45 12.87
N GLY A 119 -7.18 -3.64 13.34
CA GLY A 119 -6.08 -4.19 12.54
C GLY A 119 -5.58 -3.23 11.45
N TRP A 120 -5.97 -1.96 11.52
CA TRP A 120 -5.48 -0.91 10.63
C TRP A 120 -4.03 -0.52 10.98
N ILE A 121 -3.68 -0.66 12.26
CA ILE A 121 -2.34 -0.53 12.84
C ILE A 121 -1.98 -1.87 13.46
#